data_AF-R9LRX8-F1
#
_entry.id   AF-R9LRX8-F1
#
_cell.length_a   1.000
_cell.length_b   1.000
_cell.length_c   1.000
_cell.angle_alpha   90.00
_cell.angle_beta   90.00
_cell.angle_gamma   90.00
#
_symmetry.space_group_name_H-M   'P 1'
#
loop_
_entity.id
_entity.type
_entity.pdbx_description
1 polymer ?
#
loop_
_entity_poly.entity_id
_entity_poly.type
_entity_poly.pdbx_seq_one_letter_code
_entity_poly.pdbx_strand_id
1 'polypeptide(L)'
;MDMLKITGLAVVAVSLSVLLRQKNPEYSLMLSLASGILIISMLISSASPLFERIGGLLEASGAQAEYVQILFKSLGLCFVTQIACDGCRDLGETAIASKVETAGKISVLLVSLPLFEQVLSIVNSLIG
;
A
#
# COMPACT_ATOMS: atom_id res chain seq x y z
N MET A 1 1.94 -16.77 -7.78
CA MET A 1 2.12 -17.33 -6.41
C MET A 1 0.82 -17.95 -5.96
N ASP A 2 0.86 -19.14 -5.36
CA ASP A 2 -0.32 -19.71 -4.71
C ASP A 2 -0.63 -18.88 -3.46
N MET A 3 -1.83 -18.31 -3.39
CA MET A 3 -2.33 -17.55 -2.23
C MET A 3 -2.15 -18.35 -0.92
N LEU A 4 -2.21 -19.69 -1.03
CA LEU A 4 -1.87 -20.66 0.02
C LEU A 4 -0.50 -20.46 0.67
N LYS A 5 0.55 -20.11 -0.09
CA LYS A 5 1.90 -19.90 0.47
C LYS A 5 1.98 -18.63 1.32
N ILE A 6 1.33 -17.55 0.87
CA ILE A 6 1.28 -16.28 1.59
C ILE A 6 0.46 -16.44 2.87
N THR A 7 -0.71 -17.08 2.79
CA THR A 7 -1.55 -17.36 3.96
C THR A 7 -0.85 -18.28 4.96
N GLY A 8 -0.17 -19.33 4.48
CA GLY A 8 0.59 -20.25 5.34
C GLY A 8 1.73 -19.53 6.09
N LEU A 9 2.50 -18.70 5.38
CA LEU A 9 3.56 -17.89 6.00
C LEU A 9 2.99 -16.93 7.05
N ALA A 10 1.88 -16.26 6.74
CA ALA A 10 1.22 -15.33 7.65
C ALA A 10 0.75 -16.01 8.94
N VAL A 11 0.12 -17.18 8.84
CA VAL A 11 -0.35 -17.94 10.02
C VAL A 11 0.83 -18.38 10.89
N VAL A 12 1.92 -18.86 10.29
CA VAL A 12 3.13 -19.26 11.04
C VAL A 12 3.79 -18.06 11.71
N ALA A 13 3.92 -16.94 11.00
CA ALA A 13 4.51 -15.71 11.53
C ALA A 13 3.70 -15.14 12.71
N VAL A 14 2.36 -15.08 12.58
CA VAL A 14 1.48 -14.66 13.67
C VAL A 14 1.57 -15.61 14.86
N SER A 15 1.58 -16.93 14.61
CA SER A 15 1.70 -17.94 15.67
C SER A 15 3.00 -17.80 16.46
N LEU A 16 4.13 -17.61 15.77
CA LEU A 16 5.43 -17.34 16.42
C LEU A 16 5.42 -16.01 17.18
N SER A 17 4.85 -14.95 16.59
CA SER A 17 4.81 -13.63 17.20
C SER A 17 4.02 -13.65 18.52
N VAL A 18 2.88 -14.33 18.57
CA VAL A 18 2.06 -14.48 19.78
C VAL A 18 2.81 -15.26 20.88
N LEU A 19 3.52 -16.33 20.51
CA LEU A 19 4.35 -17.12 21.44
C LEU A 19 5.50 -16.28 22.05
N LEU A 20 6.15 -15.45 21.24
CA LEU A 20 7.23 -14.57 21.72
C LEU A 20 6.73 -13.44 22.61
N ARG A 21 5.51 -12.93 22.36
CA ARG A 21 4.91 -11.83 23.12
C ARG A 21 4.76 -12.16 24.61
N GLN A 22 4.59 -13.44 24.95
CA GLN A 22 4.52 -13.91 26.34
C GLN A 22 5.86 -13.80 27.09
N LYS A 23 7.01 -13.91 26.41
CA LYS A 23 8.34 -13.87 27.04
C LYS A 23 9.04 -12.52 26.88
N ASN A 24 9.01 -11.91 25.69
CA ASN A 24 9.63 -10.61 25.42
C ASN A 24 8.81 -9.81 24.40
N PRO A 25 8.03 -8.80 24.84
CA PRO A 25 7.14 -8.04 23.96
C PRO A 25 7.88 -7.21 22.89
N GLU A 26 9.11 -6.75 23.17
CA GLU A 26 9.91 -5.97 22.22
C GLU A 26 10.33 -6.80 20.99
N TYR A 27 10.71 -8.06 21.19
CA TYR A 27 11.06 -8.96 20.09
C TYR A 27 9.84 -9.41 19.29
N SER A 28 8.67 -9.56 19.92
CA SER A 28 7.40 -9.84 19.23
C SER A 28 7.03 -8.70 18.28
N LEU A 29 7.25 -7.45 18.69
CA LEU A 29 7.02 -6.30 17.82
C LEU A 29 7.92 -6.33 16.59
N MET A 30 9.24 -6.48 16.79
CA MET A 30 10.19 -6.54 15.67
C MET A 30 9.83 -7.68 14.70
N LEU A 31 9.35 -8.81 15.22
CA LEU A 31 8.92 -9.94 14.41
C LEU A 31 7.63 -9.64 13.64
N SER A 32 6.65 -8.97 14.26
CA SER A 32 5.40 -8.54 13.58
C SER A 32 5.72 -7.60 12.42
N LEU A 33 6.51 -6.56 12.69
CA LEU A 33 6.93 -5.56 11.70
C LEU A 33 7.74 -6.20 10.56
N ALA A 34 8.70 -7.08 10.88
CA ALA A 34 9.47 -7.82 9.89
C ALA A 34 8.58 -8.73 9.04
N SER A 35 7.62 -9.43 9.66
CA SER A 35 6.67 -10.28 8.94
C SER A 35 5.75 -9.51 8.01
N GLY A 36 5.28 -8.33 8.42
CA GLY A 36 4.47 -7.43 7.59
C GLY A 36 5.24 -6.93 6.36
N ILE A 37 6.50 -6.51 6.54
CA ILE A 37 7.39 -6.11 5.44
C ILE A 37 7.64 -7.30 4.49
N LEU A 38 7.88 -8.49 5.02
CA LEU A 38 8.08 -9.72 4.23
C LEU A 38 6.85 -10.04 3.37
N ILE A 39 5.65 -10.06 3.98
CA ILE A 39 4.40 -10.36 3.27
C ILE A 39 4.16 -9.34 2.15
N ILE A 40 4.38 -8.05 2.41
CA ILE A 40 4.16 -7.00 1.41
C ILE A 40 5.20 -7.04 0.29
N SER A 41 6.47 -7.32 0.59
CA SER A 41 7.49 -7.49 -0.45
C SER A 41 7.19 -8.66 -1.39
N MET A 42 6.64 -9.76 -0.86
CA MET A 42 6.15 -10.89 -1.68
C MET A 42 4.94 -10.49 -2.53
N LEU A 43 4.04 -9.66 -1.99
CA LEU A 43 2.87 -9.14 -2.68
C LEU A 43 3.26 -8.20 -3.83
N ILE A 44 4.22 -7.29 -3.60
CA ILE A 44 4.76 -6.39 -4.63
C ILE A 44 5.42 -7.19 -5.76
N SER A 45 6.22 -8.22 -5.43
CA SER A 45 6.82 -9.10 -6.43
C SER A 45 5.77 -9.83 -7.26
N SER A 46 4.66 -10.24 -6.65
CA SER A 46 3.54 -10.87 -7.35
C SER A 46 2.71 -9.91 -8.19
N ALA A 47 2.72 -8.62 -7.83
CA ALA A 47 2.04 -7.58 -8.57
C ALA A 47 2.83 -7.12 -9.81
N SER A 48 4.14 -7.42 -9.93
CA SER A 48 4.99 -7.11 -11.10
C SER A 48 4.32 -7.36 -12.48
N PRO A 49 3.76 -8.54 -12.78
CA PRO A 49 3.08 -8.79 -14.06
C PRO A 49 1.81 -7.94 -14.27
N LEU A 50 1.20 -7.47 -13.18
CA LEU A 50 0.05 -6.56 -13.21
C LEU A 50 0.49 -5.17 -13.71
N PHE A 51 1.66 -4.68 -13.28
CA PHE A 51 2.24 -3.42 -13.79
C PHE A 51 2.56 -3.50 -15.28
N GLU A 52 3.16 -4.60 -15.76
CA GLU A 52 3.45 -4.79 -17.18
C GLU A 52 2.17 -4.83 -18.04
N ARG A 53 1.13 -5.55 -17.58
CA ARG A 53 -0.16 -5.61 -18.28
C ARG A 53 -0.82 -4.24 -18.37
N ILE A 54 -0.81 -3.47 -17.28
CA ILE A 54 -1.36 -2.11 -17.24
C ILE A 54 -0.58 -1.18 -18.17
N GLY A 55 0.75 -1.27 -18.18
CA GLY A 55 1.61 -0.51 -19.10
C GLY A 55 1.27 -0.80 -20.56
N GLY A 56 1.20 -2.08 -20.94
CA GLY A 56 0.88 -2.47 -22.32
C GLY A 56 -0.53 -2.08 -22.77
N LEU A 57 -1.52 -2.07 -21.86
CA LEU A 57 -2.86 -1.57 -22.15
C LEU A 57 -2.88 -0.05 -22.37
N LEU A 58 -2.08 0.70 -21.62
CA LEU A 58 -2.01 2.16 -21.74
C LEU A 58 -1.29 2.62 -23.00
N GLU A 59 -0.20 1.94 -23.37
CA GLU A 59 0.48 2.19 -24.65
C GLU A 59 -0.48 1.94 -25.83
N ALA A 60 -1.32 0.91 -25.75
CA ALA A 60 -2.32 0.61 -26.76
C ALA A 60 -3.48 1.63 -26.80
N SER A 61 -3.80 2.29 -25.68
CA SER A 61 -4.91 3.26 -25.59
C SER A 61 -4.48 4.71 -25.83
N GLY A 62 -3.18 4.99 -25.99
CA GLY A 62 -2.64 6.35 -26.13
C GLY A 62 -2.81 7.22 -24.87
N ALA A 63 -3.04 6.60 -23.71
CA ALA A 63 -3.19 7.32 -22.45
C ALA A 63 -1.81 7.78 -21.93
N GLN A 64 -1.76 8.97 -21.32
CA GLN A 64 -0.51 9.53 -20.82
C GLN A 64 0.03 8.68 -19.67
N ALA A 65 1.32 8.34 -19.73
CA ALA A 65 2.03 7.57 -18.69
C ALA A 65 1.90 8.21 -17.29
N GLU A 66 1.63 9.50 -17.24
CA GLU A 66 1.37 10.27 -16.02
C GLU A 66 0.19 9.73 -15.21
N TYR A 67 -0.90 9.29 -15.85
CA TYR A 67 -2.07 8.72 -15.15
C TYR A 67 -1.73 7.44 -14.38
N VAL A 68 -0.97 6.56 -15.02
CA VAL A 68 -0.50 5.31 -14.40
C VAL A 68 0.48 5.59 -13.28
N GLN A 69 1.36 6.58 -13.45
CA GLN A 69 2.28 6.99 -12.40
C GLN A 69 1.53 7.50 -11.17
N ILE A 70 0.48 8.31 -11.34
CA ILE A 70 -0.36 8.81 -10.23
C ILE A 70 -1.08 7.66 -9.52
N LEU A 71 -1.68 6.73 -10.28
CA LEU A 71 -2.37 5.55 -9.72
C LEU A 71 -1.41 4.67 -8.90
N PHE A 72 -0.22 4.40 -9.41
CA PHE A 72 0.74 3.59 -8.67
C PHE A 72 1.32 4.32 -7.46
N LYS A 73 1.53 5.64 -7.55
CA LYS A 73 2.01 6.45 -6.44
C LYS A 73 0.97 6.51 -5.31
N SER A 74 -0.31 6.62 -5.62
CA SER A 74 -1.38 6.59 -4.62
C SER A 74 -1.52 5.21 -3.98
N LEU A 75 -1.48 4.13 -4.78
CA LEU A 75 -1.53 2.76 -4.28
C LEU A 75 -0.35 2.45 -3.34
N GLY A 76 0.87 2.85 -3.73
CA GLY A 76 2.07 2.70 -2.91
C GLY A 76 1.96 3.45 -1.59
N LEU A 77 1.41 4.67 -1.61
CA LEU A 77 1.17 5.46 -0.40
C LEU A 77 0.20 4.76 0.56
N CYS A 78 -0.88 4.16 0.04
CA CYS A 78 -1.82 3.39 0.85
C CYS A 78 -1.12 2.22 1.56
N PHE A 79 -0.32 1.44 0.84
CA PHE A 79 0.42 0.33 1.44
C PHE A 79 1.37 0.78 2.54
N VAL A 80 2.19 1.81 2.29
CA VAL A 80 3.13 2.35 3.29
C VAL A 80 2.38 2.86 4.52
N THR A 81 1.29 3.60 4.32
CA THR A 81 0.46 4.12 5.42
C THR A 81 -0.12 2.97 6.24
N GLN A 82 -0.63 1.92 5.58
CA GLN A 82 -1.26 0.78 6.25
C GLN A 82 -0.27 0.03 7.14
N ILE A 83 0.96 -0.23 6.64
CA ILE A 83 2.03 -0.87 7.43
C ILE A 83 2.34 -0.05 8.67
N ALA A 84 2.48 1.27 8.52
CA ALA A 84 2.78 2.15 9.64
C ALA A 84 1.63 2.15 10.66
N CYS A 85 0.38 2.19 10.20
CA CYS A 85 -0.79 2.12 11.08
C CYS A 85 -0.89 0.81 11.83
N ASP A 86 -0.71 -0.32 11.14
CA ASP A 86 -0.79 -1.65 11.75
C ASP A 86 0.35 -1.87 12.74
N GLY A 87 1.57 -1.40 12.43
CA GLY A 87 2.70 -1.38 13.37
C GLY A 87 2.41 -0.55 14.63
N CYS A 88 1.80 0.63 14.48
CA CYS A 88 1.38 1.44 15.63
C CYS A 88 0.25 0.76 16.44
N ARG A 89 -0.68 0.06 15.78
CA ARG A 89 -1.76 -0.68 16.46
C ARG A 89 -1.23 -1.89 17.23
N ASP A 90 -0.23 -2.58 16.70
CA ASP A 90 0.42 -3.71 17.37
C ASP A 90 1.13 -3.30 18.66
N LEU A 91 1.63 -2.06 18.72
CA LEU A 91 2.18 -1.41 19.93
C LEU A 91 1.11 -0.98 20.95
N GLY A 92 -0.17 -1.02 20.59
CA GLY A 92 -1.26 -0.44 21.39
C GLY A 92 -1.48 1.06 21.17
N GLU A 93 -0.70 1.70 20.30
CA GLU A 93 -0.75 3.14 19.99
C GLU A 93 -1.80 3.45 18.90
N THR A 94 -3.07 3.17 19.20
CA THR A 94 -4.19 3.36 18.25
C THR A 94 -4.42 4.84 17.91
N ALA A 95 -4.16 5.76 18.84
CA ALA A 95 -4.28 7.20 18.60
C ALA A 95 -3.27 7.70 17.56
N ILE A 96 -2.03 7.20 17.61
CA ILE A 96 -0.99 7.51 16.62
C ILE A 96 -1.33 6.87 15.28
N ALA A 97 -1.77 5.60 15.28
CA ALA A 97 -2.19 4.92 14.07
C ALA A 97 -3.28 5.70 13.30
N SER A 98 -4.31 6.21 14.00
CA SER A 98 -5.37 7.00 13.38
C SER A 98 -4.85 8.34 12.79
N LYS A 99 -3.85 8.96 13.41
CA LYS A 99 -3.20 10.17 12.87
C LYS A 99 -2.43 9.85 11.59
N VAL A 100 -1.67 8.75 11.58
CA VAL A 100 -0.93 8.29 10.40
C VAL A 100 -1.90 7.93 9.26
N GLU A 101 -3.01 7.25 9.56
CA GLU A 101 -4.03 6.91 8.59
C GLU A 101 -4.64 8.17 7.94
N THR A 102 -4.94 9.19 8.76
CA THR A 102 -5.47 10.47 8.28
C THR A 102 -4.46 11.18 7.39
N ALA A 103 -3.17 11.19 7.78
CA ALA A 103 -2.11 11.78 6.97
C ALA A 103 -1.99 11.09 5.60
N GLY A 104 -2.03 9.76 5.56
CA GLY A 104 -1.99 9.01 4.30
C GLY A 104 -3.16 9.30 3.38
N LYS A 105 -4.39 9.42 3.92
CA LYS A 105 -5.58 9.82 3.14
C LYS A 105 -5.41 11.21 2.51
N ILE A 106 -4.88 12.17 3.27
CA ILE A 106 -4.59 13.53 2.77
C ILE A 106 -3.50 13.48 1.69
N SER A 107 -2.45 12.69 1.88
CA SER A 107 -1.38 12.57 0.89
C SER A 107 -1.85 11.92 -0.42
N VAL A 108 -2.77 10.95 -0.37
CA VAL A 108 -3.41 10.38 -1.57
C VAL A 108 -4.23 11.44 -2.32
N LEU A 109 -4.97 12.29 -1.60
CA LEU A 109 -5.70 13.41 -2.18
C LEU A 109 -4.75 14.40 -2.88
N LEU A 110 -3.63 14.75 -2.25
CA LEU A 110 -2.62 15.63 -2.84
C LEU A 110 -1.99 15.04 -4.11
N VAL A 111 -1.72 13.74 -4.13
CA VAL A 111 -1.19 13.05 -5.32
C VAL A 111 -2.24 12.98 -6.43
N SER A 112 -3.53 12.97 -6.08
CA SER A 112 -4.63 12.92 -7.06
C SER A 112 -5.02 14.28 -7.63
N LEU A 113 -4.56 15.40 -7.03
CA LEU A 113 -4.82 16.77 -7.48
C LEU A 113 -4.56 17.01 -8.99
N PRO A 114 -3.41 16.60 -9.58
CA PRO A 114 -3.16 16.78 -11.01
C PRO A 114 -4.21 16.11 -11.91
N LEU A 115 -4.84 15.02 -11.47
CA LEU A 115 -5.93 14.40 -12.23
C LEU A 115 -7.15 15.32 -12.33
N PHE A 116 -7.47 16.02 -11.24
CA PHE A 116 -8.59 16.96 -11.23
C PHE A 116 -8.30 18.15 -12.16
N GLU A 117 -7.07 18.66 -12.19
CA GLU A 117 -6.67 19.75 -13.10
C GLU A 117 -6.79 19.33 -14.57
N GLN A 118 -6.35 18.11 -14.92
CA GLN A 118 -6.49 17.60 -16.28
C GLN A 118 -7.96 17.44 -16.69
N VAL A 119 -8.81 16.91 -15.81
CA VAL A 119 -10.25 16.76 -16.09
C VAL A 119 -10.90 18.13 -16.32
N LEU A 120 -10.58 19.13 -15.47
CA LEU A 120 -11.08 20.50 -15.64
C LEU A 120 -10.61 21.12 -16.97
N SER A 121 -9.37 20.88 -17.37
CA SER A 121 -8.83 21.34 -18.66
C SER A 121 -9.59 20.74 -19.85
N ILE A 122 -9.88 19.43 -19.81
CA ILE A 122 -10.66 18.75 -20.86
C ILE A 122 -12.08 19.34 -20.95
N VAL A 123 -12.75 19.54 -19.81
CA VAL A 123 -14.08 20.15 -19.76
C VAL A 123 -14.06 21.56 -20.36
N ASN A 124 -13.06 22.37 -20.01
CA ASN A 124 -12.95 23.73 -20.52
C ASN A 124 -12.67 23.76 -22.04
N SER A 125 -11.90 22.79 -22.56
CA SER A 125 -11.63 22.63 -24.00
C SER A 125 -12.83 22.11 -24.80
N LEU A 126 -13.86 21.57 -24.16
CA LEU A 126 -15.09 21.11 -24.80
C LEU A 126 -16.20 22.18 -24.76
N ILE A 127 -16.13 23.09 -23.78
CA ILE A 127 -17.09 24.19 -23.59
C ILE A 127 -16.67 25.46 -24.34
N GLY A 128 -15.37 25.67 -24.54
CA GLY A 128 -14.81 26.73 -25.42
C GLY A 128 -14.58 26.25 -26.84
#